data_AF-A0A7C6HCT8-F1
#
_entry.id   AF-A0A7C6HCT8-F1
#
_cell.length_a   1.000
_cell.length_b   1.000
_cell.length_c   1.000
_cell.angle_alpha   90.00
_cell.angle_beta   90.00
_cell.angle_gamma   90.00
#
_symmetry.space_group_name_H-M   'P 1'
#
loop_
_entity.id
_entity.type
_entity.pdbx_description
1 polymer ?
#
loop_
_entity_poly.entity_id
_entity_poly.type
_entity_poly.pdbx_seq_one_letter_code
_entity_poly.pdbx_strand_id
1 'polypeptide(L)'
;MRKRSLIVTLFAIIILSVSFLGSEKADPATICTEPEFVEIEYIVYNELDLPEEADGKFKTYMDYRKITDKNSKQWELQEQAWTEGRGFRKIGEHFLVAVGTFYADEVGKELLIEFEDGERIKAIVGDIKQDKHTDSMNQYVPINGNIVEFIVDIEKLDPEVIRCGDVSLLGLNGRIKSIWEVERYARKMVIR
;
A
#
# COMPACT_ATOMS: atom_id res chain seq x y z
N MET A 1 15.08 -3.01 -16.97
CA MET A 1 14.86 -4.40 -16.50
C MET A 1 14.57 -4.34 -15.02
N ARG A 2 13.35 -4.65 -14.56
CA ARG A 2 13.05 -4.81 -13.12
C ARG A 2 13.77 -6.08 -12.63
N LYS A 3 14.73 -5.99 -11.71
CA LYS A 3 15.13 -7.18 -10.95
C LYS A 3 14.17 -7.28 -9.78
N ARG A 4 13.47 -8.41 -9.68
CA ARG A 4 12.57 -8.70 -8.57
C ARG A 4 13.20 -9.82 -7.76
N SER A 5 13.56 -9.54 -6.52
CA SER A 5 13.92 -10.58 -5.56
C SER A 5 12.62 -11.02 -4.87
N LEU A 6 12.16 -12.23 -5.20
CA LEU A 6 10.93 -12.79 -4.65
C LEU A 6 11.21 -13.39 -3.27
N ILE A 7 10.65 -12.80 -2.22
CA ILE A 7 10.64 -13.40 -0.88
C ILE A 7 9.20 -13.83 -0.56
N VAL A 8 8.93 -15.13 -0.70
CA VAL A 8 7.61 -15.70 -0.37
C VAL A 8 7.59 -15.99 1.13
N THR A 9 6.80 -15.22 1.88
CA THR A 9 6.51 -15.54 3.30
C THR A 9 5.06 -16.02 3.40
N LEU A 10 4.88 -17.33 3.52
CA LEU A 10 3.56 -17.96 3.59
C LEU A 10 3.02 -17.91 5.03
N PHE A 11 2.08 -17.01 5.31
CA PHE A 11 1.23 -17.10 6.49
C PHE A 11 -0.12 -17.67 6.06
N ALA A 12 -0.46 -18.90 6.49
CA ALA A 12 -1.77 -19.48 6.27
C ALA A 12 -2.69 -19.14 7.44
N ILE A 13 -3.69 -18.30 7.23
CA ILE A 13 -4.77 -18.09 8.20
C ILE A 13 -5.88 -19.08 7.84
N ILE A 14 -6.25 -19.97 8.77
CA ILE A 14 -7.32 -20.95 8.60
C ILE A 14 -8.59 -20.38 9.23
N ILE A 15 -9.59 -20.01 8.41
CA ILE A 15 -10.93 -19.64 8.89
C ILE A 15 -11.89 -20.79 8.55
N LEU A 16 -12.37 -21.51 9.57
CA LEU A 16 -13.49 -22.46 9.43
C LEU A 16 -14.81 -21.70 9.59
N SER A 17 -15.63 -21.65 8.55
CA SER A 17 -17.02 -21.19 8.66
C SER A 17 -17.96 -22.39 8.70
N VAL A 18 -18.56 -22.68 9.86
CA VAL A 18 -19.63 -23.69 9.97
C VAL A 18 -20.97 -22.97 9.99
N SER A 19 -21.70 -23.03 8.87
CA SER A 19 -23.07 -22.52 8.79
C SER A 19 -24.04 -23.58 9.32
N PHE A 20 -24.48 -23.46 10.58
CA PHE A 20 -25.52 -24.33 11.14
C PHE A 20 -26.90 -23.70 10.88
N LEU A 21 -27.58 -24.12 9.82
CA LEU A 21 -29.01 -23.84 9.65
C LEU A 21 -29.80 -24.82 10.53
N GLY A 22 -30.40 -24.28 11.59
CA GLY A 22 -31.23 -25.03 12.53
C GLY A 22 -32.36 -25.77 11.82
N SER A 23 -32.46 -27.07 12.06
CA SER A 23 -33.51 -27.94 11.55
C SER A 23 -34.80 -27.74 12.37
N GLU A 24 -35.82 -27.14 11.76
CA GLU A 24 -37.21 -27.44 12.14
C GLU A 24 -37.77 -28.53 11.23
N LYS A 25 -37.92 -29.71 11.83
CA LYS A 25 -38.72 -30.87 11.43
C LYS A 25 -38.23 -31.70 10.24
N ALA A 26 -38.09 -32.99 10.54
CA ALA A 26 -37.48 -34.02 9.72
C ALA A 26 -38.39 -34.49 8.58
N ASP A 27 -37.81 -34.56 7.38
CA ASP A 27 -38.17 -35.49 6.30
C ASP A 27 -36.94 -36.40 6.04
N PRO A 28 -37.11 -37.74 5.87
CA PRO A 28 -35.99 -38.67 5.72
C PRO A 28 -35.60 -38.82 4.24
N ALA A 29 -35.12 -37.75 3.60
CA ALA A 29 -34.41 -37.87 2.33
C ALA A 29 -33.56 -36.62 2.09
N THR A 30 -32.26 -36.86 1.91
CA THR A 30 -31.21 -35.88 1.55
C THR A 30 -30.57 -35.16 2.74
N ILE A 31 -29.58 -35.82 3.35
CA ILE A 31 -28.50 -35.11 4.06
C ILE A 31 -27.68 -34.40 2.97
N CYS A 32 -28.05 -33.18 2.62
CA CYS A 32 -27.19 -32.26 1.89
C CYS A 32 -26.16 -31.72 2.88
N THR A 33 -25.04 -32.41 3.06
CA THR A 33 -23.89 -31.81 3.75
C THR A 33 -23.38 -30.69 2.84
N GLU A 34 -23.54 -29.42 3.23
CA GLU A 34 -22.91 -28.32 2.50
C GLU A 34 -21.38 -28.50 2.58
N PRO A 35 -20.64 -28.30 1.47
CA PRO A 35 -19.19 -28.45 1.48
C PRO A 35 -18.57 -27.45 2.44
N GLU A 36 -17.70 -27.95 3.32
CA GLU A 36 -16.88 -27.12 4.18
C GLU A 36 -15.79 -26.47 3.33
N PHE A 37 -15.68 -25.14 3.40
CA PHE A 37 -14.64 -24.39 2.69
C PHE A 37 -13.65 -23.81 3.69
N VAL A 38 -12.38 -23.83 3.32
CA VAL A 38 -11.32 -23.05 3.97
C VAL A 38 -10.87 -21.97 3.00
N GLU A 39 -10.92 -20.72 3.45
CA GLU A 39 -10.30 -19.60 2.75
C GLU A 39 -8.84 -19.50 3.19
N ILE A 40 -7.92 -19.71 2.25
CA ILE A 40 -6.49 -19.51 2.47
C ILE A 40 -6.13 -18.16 1.86
N GLU A 41 -5.76 -17.21 2.72
CA GLU A 41 -5.05 -16.01 2.30
C GLU A 41 -3.54 -16.28 2.32
N TYR A 42 -2.82 -15.92 1.26
CA TYR A 42 -1.36 -15.85 1.28
C TYR A 42 -0.87 -14.53 0.71
N ILE A 43 0.24 -14.04 1.26
CA ILE A 43 0.84 -12.74 0.94
C ILE A 43 2.22 -12.96 0.32
N VAL A 44 2.48 -12.30 -0.79
CA VAL A 44 3.78 -12.34 -1.50
C VAL A 44 4.42 -10.96 -1.42
N TYR A 45 5.71 -10.92 -1.07
CA TYR A 45 6.51 -9.69 -1.03
C TYR A 45 7.55 -9.73 -2.15
N ASN A 46 7.41 -8.82 -3.10
CA ASN A 46 8.32 -8.67 -4.23
C ASN A 46 9.23 -7.46 -3.98
N GLU A 47 10.49 -7.68 -3.65
CA GLU A 47 11.42 -6.57 -3.43
C GLU A 47 11.72 -5.85 -4.75
N LEU A 48 11.69 -4.51 -4.71
CA LEU A 48 11.90 -3.63 -5.85
C LEU A 48 13.24 -2.90 -5.70
N ASP A 49 13.97 -2.76 -6.81
CA ASP A 49 15.26 -2.07 -6.81
C ASP A 49 15.11 -0.58 -6.41
N LEU A 50 16.08 -0.10 -5.63
CA LEU A 50 16.25 1.33 -5.34
C LEU A 50 17.23 1.96 -6.33
N PRO A 51 17.09 3.26 -6.66
CA PRO A 51 18.07 3.98 -7.46
C PRO A 51 19.41 4.11 -6.72
N GLU A 52 20.52 4.13 -7.45
CA GLU A 52 21.85 4.32 -6.85
C GLU A 52 22.12 5.80 -6.49
N GLU A 53 21.49 6.72 -7.24
CA GLU A 53 21.72 8.16 -7.14
C GLU A 53 20.83 8.86 -6.11
N ALA A 54 19.83 8.17 -5.55
CA ALA A 54 18.90 8.73 -4.57
C ALA A 54 18.68 7.75 -3.40
N ASP A 55 18.74 8.26 -2.18
CA ASP A 55 18.64 7.45 -0.97
C ASP A 55 17.26 7.52 -0.29
N GLY A 56 16.33 8.31 -0.82
CA GLY A 56 14.98 8.47 -0.28
C GLY A 56 14.95 9.08 1.14
N LYS A 57 16.04 9.70 1.61
CA LYS A 57 16.05 10.38 2.91
C LYS A 57 15.03 11.50 2.97
N PHE A 58 14.96 12.29 1.90
CA PHE A 58 14.02 13.40 1.76
C PHE A 58 12.66 12.90 1.24
N LYS A 59 11.62 13.06 2.06
CA LYS A 59 10.27 12.55 1.78
C LYS A 59 9.35 13.73 1.58
N THR A 60 9.01 14.02 0.33
CA THR A 60 8.09 15.12 -0.01
C THR A 60 6.66 14.75 0.32
N TYR A 61 5.77 15.73 0.19
CA TYR A 61 4.34 15.51 0.27
C TYR A 61 3.59 16.28 -0.81
N MET A 62 2.39 15.81 -1.13
CA MET A 62 1.41 16.49 -1.96
C MET A 62 0.09 16.62 -1.23
N ASP A 63 -0.62 17.74 -1.43
CA ASP A 63 -1.96 17.91 -0.88
C ASP A 63 -2.97 17.03 -1.64
N TYR A 64 -3.77 16.26 -0.91
CA TYR A 64 -4.78 15.39 -1.50
C TYR A 64 -5.79 16.14 -2.37
N ARG A 65 -6.03 17.43 -2.08
CA ARG A 65 -6.96 18.29 -2.84
C ARG A 65 -6.44 18.64 -4.23
N LYS A 66 -5.20 18.27 -4.57
CA LYS A 66 -4.66 18.36 -5.94
C LYS A 66 -5.12 17.22 -6.85
N ILE A 67 -5.65 16.14 -6.29
CA ILE A 67 -6.35 15.11 -7.05
C ILE A 67 -7.76 15.67 -7.32
N THR A 68 -8.00 16.15 -8.53
CA THR A 68 -9.24 16.88 -8.87
C THR A 68 -10.17 16.15 -9.84
N ASP A 69 -9.69 15.11 -10.53
CA ASP A 69 -10.51 14.36 -11.47
C ASP A 69 -11.38 13.35 -10.73
N LYS A 70 -12.67 13.67 -10.61
CA LYS A 70 -13.66 12.88 -9.87
C LYS A 70 -13.98 11.51 -10.48
N ASN A 71 -13.57 11.26 -11.73
CA ASN A 71 -13.77 9.98 -12.39
C ASN A 71 -12.50 9.11 -12.37
N SER A 72 -11.44 9.56 -11.69
CA SER A 72 -10.16 8.83 -11.61
C SER A 72 -10.15 7.83 -10.45
N LYS A 73 -9.39 6.74 -10.61
CA LYS A 73 -9.13 5.78 -9.51
C LYS A 73 -8.46 6.47 -8.31
N GLN A 74 -7.63 7.49 -8.56
CA GLN A 74 -7.02 8.32 -7.51
C GLN A 74 -8.08 8.97 -6.63
N TRP A 75 -9.10 9.57 -7.25
CA TRP A 75 -10.20 10.19 -6.53
C TRP A 75 -11.02 9.15 -5.75
N GLU A 76 -11.31 7.99 -6.34
CA GLU A 76 -11.99 6.88 -5.66
C GLU A 76 -11.24 6.41 -4.40
N LEU A 77 -9.91 6.38 -4.44
CA LEU A 77 -9.08 6.08 -3.26
C LEU A 77 -9.15 7.21 -2.22
N GLN A 78 -9.16 8.47 -2.65
CA GLN A 78 -9.29 9.60 -1.73
C GLN A 78 -10.62 9.60 -0.96
N GLU A 79 -11.72 9.21 -1.61
CA GLU A 79 -13.04 9.10 -0.96
C GLU A 79 -13.08 8.04 0.15
N GLN A 80 -12.22 7.02 0.07
CA GLN A 80 -12.07 5.98 1.09
C GLN A 80 -11.11 6.38 2.21
N ALA A 81 -10.31 7.42 1.98
CA ALA A 81 -9.22 7.79 2.86
C ALA A 81 -9.65 8.78 3.95
N TRP A 82 -8.98 8.69 5.10
CA TRP A 82 -9.12 9.59 6.24
C TRP A 82 -7.79 10.28 6.54
N THR A 83 -7.84 11.40 7.26
CA THR A 83 -6.66 12.19 7.63
C THR A 83 -6.24 11.85 9.05
N GLU A 84 -5.03 11.32 9.20
CA GLU A 84 -4.38 11.05 10.48
C GLU A 84 -3.94 12.35 11.16
N GLY A 85 -3.77 12.33 12.48
CA GLY A 85 -3.55 13.54 13.29
C GLY A 85 -2.32 14.37 12.89
N ARG A 86 -1.30 13.76 12.27
CA ARG A 86 -0.12 14.46 11.75
C ARG A 86 -0.30 14.97 10.32
N GLY A 87 -1.48 14.77 9.72
CA GLY A 87 -1.86 15.21 8.39
C GLY A 87 -1.73 14.15 7.28
N PHE A 88 -1.23 12.96 7.56
CA PHE A 88 -1.15 11.91 6.53
C PHE A 88 -2.54 11.41 6.09
N ARG A 89 -2.73 11.22 4.78
CA ARG A 89 -3.91 10.52 4.26
C ARG A 89 -3.70 9.02 4.35
N LYS A 90 -4.70 8.29 4.85
CA LYS A 90 -4.63 6.85 5.08
C LYS A 90 -5.89 6.10 4.67
N ILE A 91 -5.73 4.84 4.26
CA ILE A 91 -6.82 3.86 4.13
C ILE A 91 -6.52 2.71 5.11
N GLY A 92 -7.37 2.53 6.11
CA GLY A 92 -7.05 1.69 7.27
C GLY A 92 -5.73 2.16 7.91
N GLU A 93 -4.75 1.25 8.01
CA GLU A 93 -3.40 1.55 8.51
C GLU A 93 -2.40 1.99 7.43
N HIS A 94 -2.78 1.94 6.14
CA HIS A 94 -1.90 2.23 5.02
C HIS A 94 -1.79 3.72 4.78
N PHE A 95 -0.57 4.24 4.63
CA PHE A 95 -0.33 5.60 4.13
C PHE A 95 -0.67 5.67 2.65
N LEU A 96 -1.27 6.78 2.20
CA LEU A 96 -1.36 7.06 0.77
C LEU A 96 -0.09 7.75 0.28
N VAL A 97 0.49 7.23 -0.79
CA VAL A 97 1.76 7.74 -1.35
C VAL A 97 1.68 7.87 -2.87
N ALA A 98 2.53 8.73 -3.43
CA ALA A 98 2.81 8.84 -4.85
C ALA A 98 4.23 8.33 -5.16
N VAL A 99 4.33 7.47 -6.16
CA VAL A 99 5.60 6.88 -6.64
C VAL A 99 5.71 7.01 -8.16
N GLY A 100 6.92 6.86 -8.71
CA GLY A 100 7.11 6.78 -10.15
C GLY A 100 6.67 5.43 -10.72
N THR A 101 6.49 5.37 -12.04
CA THR A 101 5.96 4.19 -12.75
C THR A 101 6.84 2.95 -12.65
N PHE A 102 8.10 3.09 -12.18
CA PHE A 102 8.94 1.96 -11.82
C PHE A 102 8.32 1.08 -10.73
N TYR A 103 7.79 1.72 -9.68
CA TYR A 103 7.29 1.04 -8.48
C TYR A 103 5.84 0.60 -8.61
N ALA A 104 5.03 1.34 -9.36
CA ALA A 104 3.63 1.00 -9.64
C ALA A 104 3.17 1.60 -10.97
N ASP A 105 2.50 0.82 -11.79
CA ASP A 105 1.92 1.22 -13.08
C ASP A 105 0.45 1.67 -12.96
N GLU A 106 -0.18 1.45 -11.80
CA GLU A 106 -1.50 1.96 -11.46
C GLU A 106 -1.63 2.23 -9.95
N VAL A 107 -2.61 3.05 -9.58
CA VAL A 107 -2.96 3.30 -8.18
C VAL A 107 -3.72 2.13 -7.56
N GLY A 108 -3.64 2.01 -6.22
CA GLY A 108 -4.24 0.93 -5.44
C GLY A 108 -3.28 -0.20 -5.08
N LYS A 109 -2.06 -0.21 -5.63
CA LYS A 109 -1.03 -1.19 -5.27
C LYS A 109 -0.56 -1.01 -3.83
N GLU A 110 -0.41 -2.11 -3.10
CA GLU A 110 0.15 -2.12 -1.75
C GLU A 110 1.68 -2.17 -1.81
N LEU A 111 2.32 -1.31 -1.01
CA LEU A 111 3.75 -1.29 -0.78
C LEU A 111 4.05 -1.49 0.71
N LEU A 112 5.12 -2.22 0.99
CA LEU A 112 5.81 -2.18 2.28
C LEU A 112 7.09 -1.37 2.09
N ILE A 113 7.34 -0.39 2.95
CA ILE A 113 8.55 0.44 2.89
C ILE A 113 9.29 0.29 4.22
N GLU A 114 10.56 -0.09 4.18
CA GLU A 114 11.44 -0.15 5.35
C GLU A 114 12.44 1.00 5.31
N PHE A 115 12.65 1.64 6.46
CA PHE A 115 13.64 2.69 6.64
C PHE A 115 14.92 2.15 7.30
N GLU A 116 16.00 2.93 7.24
CA GLU A 116 17.31 2.55 7.81
C GLU A 116 17.27 2.24 9.31
N ASP A 117 16.35 2.84 10.07
CA ASP A 117 16.18 2.59 11.50
C ASP A 117 15.36 1.32 11.82
N GLY A 118 14.90 0.61 10.79
CA GLY A 118 14.11 -0.61 10.89
C GLY A 118 12.61 -0.39 11.00
N GLU A 119 12.13 0.86 11.02
CA GLU A 119 10.69 1.14 10.92
C GLU A 119 10.15 0.66 9.56
N ARG A 120 8.95 0.07 9.59
CA ARG A 120 8.23 -0.37 8.41
C ARG A 120 6.85 0.26 8.35
N ILE A 121 6.53 0.85 7.22
CA ILE A 121 5.19 1.38 6.95
C ILE A 121 4.52 0.58 5.84
N LYS A 122 3.21 0.42 5.97
CA LYS A 122 2.34 -0.06 4.90
C LYS A 122 1.82 1.14 4.12
N ALA A 123 1.83 1.06 2.81
CA ALA A 123 1.36 2.12 1.94
C ALA A 123 0.48 1.58 0.81
N ILE A 124 -0.42 2.43 0.32
CA ILE A 124 -1.16 2.24 -0.90
C ILE A 124 -0.76 3.36 -1.85
N VAL A 125 -0.47 3.01 -3.10
CA VAL A 125 -0.18 4.00 -4.14
C VAL A 125 -1.47 4.77 -4.45
N GLY A 126 -1.56 6.01 -4.00
CA GLY A 126 -2.71 6.89 -4.17
C GLY A 126 -2.59 7.85 -5.36
N ASP A 127 -1.38 8.03 -5.90
CA ASP A 127 -1.14 8.78 -7.13
C ASP A 127 0.14 8.27 -7.84
N ILE A 128 0.31 8.63 -9.12
CA ILE A 128 1.48 8.28 -9.92
C ILE A 128 2.21 9.56 -10.35
N LYS A 129 3.50 9.66 -10.01
CA LYS A 129 4.35 10.76 -10.47
C LYS A 129 4.44 10.73 -11.99
N GLN A 130 4.36 11.90 -12.63
CA GLN A 130 4.51 11.99 -14.08
C GLN A 130 5.95 11.64 -14.48
N ASP A 131 6.13 10.73 -15.44
CA ASP A 131 7.46 10.26 -15.90
C ASP A 131 8.42 11.40 -16.30
N LYS A 132 7.90 12.50 -16.87
CA LYS A 132 8.70 13.70 -17.21
C LYS A 132 9.35 14.39 -16.01
N HIS A 133 8.93 14.07 -14.79
CA HIS A 133 9.45 14.62 -13.54
C HIS A 133 10.35 13.64 -12.80
N THR A 134 10.44 12.40 -13.26
CA THR A 134 11.31 11.37 -12.70
C THR A 134 12.56 11.18 -13.53
N ASP A 135 13.51 10.41 -13.02
CA ASP A 135 14.66 9.95 -13.77
C ASP A 135 14.25 9.02 -14.92
N SER A 136 15.21 8.62 -15.77
CA SER A 136 14.94 7.80 -16.96
C SER A 136 14.36 6.41 -16.66
N MET A 137 14.52 5.90 -15.44
CA MET A 137 13.94 4.64 -15.00
C MET A 137 12.61 4.83 -14.26
N ASN A 138 12.16 6.06 -14.04
CA ASN A 138 10.96 6.44 -13.30
C ASN A 138 10.96 5.99 -11.82
N GLN A 139 12.11 6.03 -11.17
CA GLN A 139 12.32 5.67 -9.76
C GLN A 139 12.25 6.89 -8.83
N TYR A 140 12.86 8.02 -9.19
CA TYR A 140 12.93 9.17 -8.28
C TYR A 140 12.88 10.50 -9.03
N VAL A 141 12.64 11.59 -8.31
CA VAL A 141 12.68 12.95 -8.85
C VAL A 141 14.13 13.48 -8.79
N PRO A 142 14.82 13.74 -9.92
CA PRO A 142 16.25 14.07 -9.93
C PRO A 142 16.64 15.32 -9.14
N ILE A 143 15.73 16.30 -9.04
CA ILE A 143 16.04 17.58 -8.39
C ILE A 143 16.26 17.47 -6.87
N ASN A 144 15.68 16.46 -6.23
CA ASN A 144 15.66 16.34 -4.77
C ASN A 144 15.82 14.91 -4.24
N GLY A 145 15.98 13.91 -5.11
CA GLY A 145 16.14 12.51 -4.71
C GLY A 145 14.85 11.88 -4.16
N ASN A 146 13.68 12.49 -4.37
CA ASN A 146 12.43 11.97 -3.82
C ASN A 146 12.00 10.70 -4.55
N ILE A 147 11.96 9.58 -3.82
CA ILE A 147 11.45 8.29 -4.29
C ILE A 147 9.94 8.19 -3.98
N VAL A 148 9.58 8.36 -2.70
CA VAL A 148 8.21 8.25 -2.19
C VAL A 148 7.73 9.63 -1.73
N GLU A 149 6.60 10.08 -2.28
CA GLU A 149 5.94 11.32 -1.87
C GLU A 149 4.66 10.98 -1.10
N PHE A 150 4.42 11.60 0.06
CA PHE A 150 3.24 11.28 0.88
C PHE A 150 2.05 12.14 0.48
N ILE A 151 0.85 11.54 0.42
CA ILE A 151 -0.38 12.31 0.26
C ILE A 151 -0.85 12.76 1.64
N VAL A 152 -1.06 14.07 1.79
CA VAL A 152 -1.37 14.70 3.07
C VAL A 152 -2.53 15.67 2.95
N ASP A 153 -3.08 16.04 4.09
CA ASP A 153 -3.85 17.26 4.29
C ASP A 153 -2.91 18.34 4.84
N ILE A 154 -2.53 19.31 3.99
CA ILE A 154 -1.58 20.37 4.38
C ILE A 154 -2.11 21.19 5.55
N GLU A 155 -3.43 21.32 5.74
CA GLU A 155 -4.01 22.09 6.85
C GLU A 155 -3.80 21.44 8.22
N LYS A 156 -3.40 20.17 8.23
CA LYS A 156 -3.10 19.39 9.45
C LYS A 156 -1.61 19.18 9.68
N LEU A 157 -0.75 19.59 8.73
CA LEU A 157 0.69 19.45 8.87
C LEU A 157 1.27 20.45 9.88
N ASP A 158 2.34 20.03 10.54
CA ASP A 158 3.17 20.93 11.34
C ASP A 158 3.73 22.06 10.44
N PRO A 159 3.64 23.34 10.84
CA PRO A 159 4.19 24.46 10.07
C PRO A 159 5.68 24.32 9.70
N GLU A 160 6.48 23.65 10.53
CA GLU A 160 7.87 23.37 10.21
C GLU A 160 8.03 22.38 9.05
N VAL A 161 7.20 21.33 9.02
CA VAL A 161 7.13 20.37 7.90
C VAL A 161 6.73 21.09 6.62
N ILE A 162 5.75 22.01 6.71
CA ILE A 162 5.34 22.81 5.54
C ILE A 162 6.49 23.65 5.02
N ARG A 163 7.25 24.29 5.92
CA ARG A 163 8.37 25.16 5.58
C ARG A 163 9.54 24.41 4.95
N CYS A 164 9.83 23.18 5.39
CA CYS A 164 10.96 22.40 4.87
C CYS A 164 10.58 21.46 3.71
N GLY A 165 9.30 21.17 3.52
CA GLY A 165 8.83 20.26 2.47
C GLY A 165 9.13 18.79 2.76
N ASP A 166 9.40 18.41 4.01
CA ASP A 166 9.90 17.08 4.37
C ASP A 166 9.08 16.45 5.51
N VAL A 167 8.32 15.39 5.20
CA VAL A 167 7.56 14.64 6.21
C VAL A 167 8.42 13.71 7.05
N SER A 168 9.73 13.60 6.79
CA SER A 168 10.63 12.80 7.62
C SER A 168 10.64 13.24 9.08
N LEU A 169 10.36 14.53 9.35
CA LEU A 169 10.24 15.09 10.70
C LEU A 169 9.05 14.53 11.50
N LEU A 170 8.10 13.86 10.84
CA LEU A 170 6.92 13.27 11.46
C LEU A 170 7.15 11.83 11.93
N GLY A 171 8.41 11.43 12.13
CA GLY A 171 8.77 10.07 12.53
C GLY A 171 8.83 9.10 11.35
N LEU A 172 9.42 9.54 10.23
CA LEU A 172 9.76 8.68 9.09
C LEU A 172 11.27 8.83 8.86
N ASN A 173 12.06 8.34 9.80
CA ASN A 173 13.47 8.71 9.91
C ASN A 173 14.35 7.96 8.91
N GLY A 174 15.49 8.58 8.57
CA GLY A 174 16.52 7.93 7.76
C GLY A 174 16.15 7.74 6.29
N ARG A 175 17.00 6.99 5.59
CA ARG A 175 16.83 6.65 4.17
C ARG A 175 15.83 5.52 3.98
N ILE A 176 15.33 5.38 2.76
CA ILE A 176 14.59 4.19 2.37
C ILE A 176 15.61 3.06 2.19
N LYS A 177 15.43 1.99 2.97
CA LYS A 177 16.28 0.81 2.90
C LYS A 177 15.80 -0.18 1.86
N SER A 178 14.48 -0.34 1.72
CA SER A 178 13.88 -1.27 0.76
C SER A 178 12.38 -0.99 0.57
N ILE A 179 11.88 -1.35 -0.61
CA ILE A 179 10.46 -1.26 -0.98
C ILE A 179 10.03 -2.63 -1.52
N TRP A 180 8.89 -3.13 -1.05
CA TRP A 180 8.29 -4.36 -1.58
C TRP A 180 6.90 -4.09 -2.12
N GLU A 181 6.59 -4.59 -3.32
CA GLU A 181 5.22 -4.75 -3.80
C GLU A 181 4.58 -5.94 -3.06
N VAL A 182 3.41 -5.69 -2.47
CA VAL A 182 2.68 -6.67 -1.66
C VAL A 182 1.48 -7.18 -2.47
N GLU A 183 1.46 -8.49 -2.74
CA GLU A 183 0.37 -9.14 -3.47
C GLU A 183 -0.38 -10.09 -2.54
N ARG A 184 -1.71 -9.92 -2.44
CA ARG A 184 -2.60 -10.76 -1.63
C ARG A 184 -3.40 -11.69 -2.53
N TYR A 185 -3.46 -12.95 -2.14
CA TYR A 185 -4.22 -13.96 -2.84
C TYR A 185 -5.13 -14.69 -1.86
N ALA A 186 -6.41 -14.76 -2.18
CA ALA A 186 -7.37 -15.59 -1.46
C ALA A 186 -7.78 -16.77 -2.35
N ARG A 187 -7.69 -18.00 -1.81
CA ARG A 187 -8.23 -19.20 -2.44
C ARG A 187 -9.20 -19.88 -1.50
N LYS A 188 -10.42 -20.15 -1.98
CA LYS A 188 -11.34 -21.06 -1.31
C LYS A 188 -11.00 -22.49 -1.69
N MET A 189 -10.69 -23.33 -0.70
CA MET A 189 -10.47 -24.76 -0.88
C MET A 189 -11.61 -25.53 -0.23
N VAL A 190 -12.17 -26.50 -0.94
CA VAL A 190 -13.15 -27.44 -0.39
C VAL A 190 -12.41 -28.48 0.43
N ILE A 191 -12.81 -28.67 1.68
CA ILE A 191 -12.36 -29.80 2.50
C ILE A 191 -13.45 -30.87 2.44
N ARG A 192 -13.03 -32.12 2.20
CA ARG A 192 -13.88 -33.31 2.20
C ARG A 192 -13.57 -34.18 3.40
#